data_AF-A0A9R1QD63-F1
#
_entry.id   AF-A0A9R1QD63-F1
#
_cell.length_a   1.000
_cell.length_b   1.000
_cell.length_c   1.000
_cell.angle_alpha   90.00
_cell.angle_beta   90.00
_cell.angle_gamma   90.00
#
_symmetry.space_group_name_H-M   'P 1'
#
loop_
_entity.id
_entity.type
_entity.pdbx_description
1 polymer ?
#
loop_
_entity_poly.entity_id
_entity_poly.type
_entity_poly.pdbx_seq_one_letter_code
_entity_poly.pdbx_strand_id
1 'polypeptide(L)' 'MMKLAMWCLQIDFQRRPKMSEVVKVLEGSMDAESNIDHNFVATNEANFYIAGNVKSSAPPVASDLSGPR' A
#
# COMPACT_ATOMS: atom_id res chain seq x y z
N MET A 1 2.17 15.40 -8.36
CA MET A 1 2.77 14.04 -8.34
C MET A 1 3.26 13.59 -6.97
N MET A 2 4.17 14.31 -6.28
CA MET A 2 4.72 13.86 -4.98
C MET A 2 3.66 13.63 -3.89
N LYS A 3 2.62 14.46 -3.83
CA LYS A 3 1.47 14.28 -2.92
C LYS A 3 0.73 12.95 -3.15
N LEU A 4 0.54 12.54 -4.40
CA LEU A 4 -0.11 11.25 -4.72
C LEU A 4 0.72 10.07 -4.21
N ALA A 5 2.05 10.13 -4.38
CA ALA A 5 2.94 9.09 -3.86
C ALA A 5 2.89 9.01 -2.33
N MET A 6 2.92 10.16 -1.65
CA MET A 6 2.77 10.22 -0.19
C MET A 6 1.41 9.69 0.27
N TRP A 7 0.33 10.00 -0.44
CA TRP A 7 -1.02 9.53 -0.13
C TRP A 7 -1.13 7.99 -0.21
N CYS A 8 -0.47 7.37 -1.18
CA CYS A 8 -0.43 5.91 -1.33
C CYS A 8 0.43 5.20 -0.26
N LEU A 9 1.38 5.90 0.36
CA LEU A 9 2.36 5.34 1.31
C LEU A 9 1.99 5.54 2.79
N GLN A 10 0.85 6.15 3.08
CA GLN A 10 0.38 6.41 4.44
C GLN A 10 0.27 5.13 5.28
N ILE A 11 0.61 5.20 6.57
CA ILE A 11 0.54 4.02 7.45
C ILE A 11 -0.90 3.54 7.70
N ASP A 12 -1.86 4.46 7.78
CA ASP A 12 -3.29 4.16 7.92
C ASP A 12 -3.87 3.71 6.58
N PHE A 13 -4.31 2.46 6.49
CA PHE A 13 -4.84 1.86 5.27
C PHE A 13 -6.20 2.45 4.86
N GLN A 14 -6.98 3.01 5.80
CA GLN A 14 -8.28 3.61 5.50
C GLN A 14 -8.15 4.96 4.80
N ARG A 15 -7.00 5.62 4.97
CA ARG A 15 -6.70 6.90 4.34
C ARG A 15 -5.98 6.77 3.01
N ARG A 16 -5.56 5.55 2.62
CA ARG A 16 -4.96 5.30 1.30
C ARG A 16 -6.04 5.39 0.21
N PRO A 17 -5.72 5.98 -0.95
CA PRO A 17 -6.66 6.08 -2.05
C PRO A 17 -6.95 4.72 -2.67
N LYS A 18 -8.16 4.54 -3.18
CA LYS A 18 -8.49 3.43 -4.07
C LYS A 18 -7.81 3.63 -5.42
N MET A 19 -7.55 2.54 -6.15
CA MET A 19 -6.95 2.64 -7.49
C MET A 19 -7.76 3.53 -8.45
N SER A 20 -9.09 3.55 -8.33
CA SER A 20 -9.95 4.45 -9.11
C SER A 20 -9.70 5.93 -8.81
N GLU A 21 -9.36 6.26 -7.57
CA GLU A 21 -9.04 7.64 -7.15
C GLU A 21 -7.65 8.04 -7.63
N VAL A 22 -6.68 7.13 -7.54
CA VAL A 22 -5.33 7.34 -8.08
C VAL A 22 -5.40 7.68 -9.58
N VAL A 23 -6.18 6.92 -10.36
CA VAL A 23 -6.35 7.17 -11.79
C VAL A 23 -7.00 8.53 -12.05
N LYS A 24 -8.06 8.89 -11.32
CA LYS A 24 -8.70 10.21 -11.44
C LYS A 24 -7.73 11.36 -11.19
N VAL A 25 -6.83 11.22 -10.22
CA VAL A 25 -5.78 12.21 -9.94
C VAL A 25 -4.77 12.29 -11.08
N LEU A 26 -4.37 11.15 -11.65
CA LEU A 26 -3.44 11.12 -12.79
C LEU A 26 -4.06 11.71 -14.06
N GLU A 27 -5.36 11.51 -14.26
CA GLU A 27 -6.14 12.09 -15.36
C GLU A 27 -6.49 13.57 -15.14
N GLY A 28 -6.25 14.12 -13.94
CA GLY A 28 -6.53 15.51 -13.60
C GLY A 28 -8.01 15.81 -13.34
N SER A 29 -8.84 14.78 -13.14
CA SER A 29 -10.27 14.92 -12.79
C SER A 29 -10.51 15.05 -11.28
N MET A 30 -9.48 14.83 -10.46
CA MET A 30 -9.52 14.95 -9.01
C MET A 30 -8.17 15.41 -8.48
N ASP A 31 -8.15 16.11 -7.34
CA ASP A 31 -6.91 16.47 -6.65
C ASP A 31 -6.46 15.38 -5.68
N ALA A 32 -5.14 15.29 -5.46
CA ALA A 32 -4.57 14.41 -4.43
C ALA A 32 -4.86 14.98 -3.03
N GLU A 33 -4.99 14.10 -2.04
CA GLU A 33 -5.13 14.49 -0.64
C GLU A 33 -4.01 15.45 -0.20
N SER A 34 -4.39 16.48 0.55
CA SER A 34 -3.47 17.53 0.99
C SER A 34 -3.12 17.40 2.47
N ASN A 35 -3.98 16.76 3.26
CA ASN A 35 -3.75 16.47 4.67
C ASN A 35 -3.11 15.08 4.83
N ILE A 36 -1.91 14.92 4.28
CA ILE A 36 -1.19 13.65 4.35
C ILE A 36 -0.31 13.63 5.60
N ASP A 37 -0.51 12.62 6.45
CA ASP A 37 0.41 12.33 7.55
C ASP A 37 1.78 11.87 6.99
N HIS A 38 2.86 12.47 7.49
CA HIS A 38 4.23 12.16 7.08
C HIS A 38 4.80 10.90 7.75
N ASN A 39 4.01 10.21 8.56
CA ASN A 39 4.32 8.87 9.05
C ASN A 39 4.04 7.82 7.95
N PHE A 40 5.02 7.62 7.07
CA PHE A 40 4.94 6.66 5.98
C PHE A 40 5.50 5.29 6.41
N VAL A 41 5.06 4.24 5.72
CA VAL A 41 5.61 2.88 5.91
C VAL A 41 7.14 2.82 5.75
N ALA A 42 7.71 3.69 4.91
CA ALA A 42 9.13 3.67 4.59
C ALA A 42 10.04 4.34 5.65
N THR A 43 9.51 5.21 6.51
CA THR A 43 10.31 6.00 7.46
C THR A 43 10.25 5.48 8.89
N ASN A 44 9.35 4.54 9.17
CA ASN A 44 9.16 4.01 10.51
C ASN A 44 9.86 2.65 10.66
N GLU A 45 11.16 2.69 10.96
CA GLU A 45 12.00 1.50 11.21
C GLU A 45 11.44 0.60 12.33
N ALA A 46 10.59 1.14 13.22
CA ALA A 46 10.06 0.44 14.39
C ALA A 46 8.71 -0.28 14.17
N ASN A 47 7.94 0.01 13.11
CA ASN A 47 6.56 -0.51 12.98
C ASN A 47 6.42 -1.79 12.13
N PHE A 48 7.44 -2.19 11.37
CA PHE A 48 7.41 -3.51 10.72
C PHE A 48 7.61 -4.66 11.74
N TYR A 49 8.13 -4.37 12.94
CA TYR A 49 8.34 -5.38 14.00
C TYR A 49 7.07 -5.65 14.83
N ILE A 50 6.14 -4.70 14.96
CA ILE A 50 4.88 -4.90 15.71
C ILE A 50 3.82 -5.66 14.89
N ALA A 51 3.97 -5.71 13.56
CA ALA A 51 3.29 -6.69 12.71
C ALA A 51 3.90 -8.11 12.82
N GLY A 52 4.91 -8.32 13.68
CA GLY A 52 5.51 -9.61 14.00
C GLY A 52 4.60 -10.60 14.75
N ASN A 53 3.31 -10.29 14.94
CA ASN A 53 2.33 -11.25 15.48
C ASN A 53 1.44 -11.90 14.42
N VAL A 54 1.56 -11.55 13.12
CA VAL A 54 0.92 -12.33 12.06
C VAL A 54 1.69 -13.63 11.94
N LYS A 55 1.26 -14.59 12.77
CA LYS A 55 1.65 -15.99 12.79
C LYS A 55 2.03 -16.42 11.38
N SER A 56 3.31 -16.76 11.22
CA SER A 56 3.84 -17.69 10.22
C SER A 56 2.95 -17.76 8.97
N SER A 57 3.16 -16.89 7.97
CA SER A 57 2.58 -17.20 6.67
C SER A 57 3.07 -18.59 6.31
N ALA A 58 2.16 -19.54 6.14
CA ALA A 58 2.52 -20.87 5.67
C ALA A 58 3.40 -20.71 4.43
N PRO A 59 4.45 -21.54 4.27
CA PRO A 59 5.26 -21.53 3.06
C PRO A 59 4.32 -21.52 1.85
N PRO A 60 4.60 -20.73 0.80
CA PRO A 60 3.74 -20.67 -0.36
C PRO A 60 3.53 -22.09 -0.88
N VAL A 61 2.31 -22.61 -0.75
CA VAL A 61 1.95 -23.92 -1.29
C VAL A 61 2.18 -23.81 -2.79
N ALA A 62 3.00 -24.70 -3.33
CA ALA A 62 3.37 -24.71 -4.74
C ALA A 62 2.08 -24.70 -5.59
N SER A 63 2.05 -23.82 -6.59
CA SER A 63 0.90 -23.69 -7.48
C SER A 63 0.72 -24.96 -8.31
N ASP A 64 -0.34 -25.74 -8.03
CA ASP A 64 -0.74 -26.97 -8.76
C ASP A 64 -1.18 -26.74 -10.23
N LEU A 65 -1.00 -25.52 -10.78
CA LEU A 65 -1.47 -25.15 -12.12
C LEU A 65 -0.39 -25.22 -13.20
N SER A 66 0.85 -25.57 -12.87
CA SER A 66 1.86 -25.89 -13.89
C SER A 66 1.80 -27.37 -14.27
N GLY A 67 0.64 -27.82 -14.76
CA GLY A 67 0.51 -29.11 -15.42
C GLY A 67 1.31 -29.13 -16.75
N PRO A 68 1.82 -30.29 -17.20
CA PRO A 68 2.60 -30.39 -18.43
C PRO A 68 1.79 -29.99 -19.66
N ARG A 69 2.45 -29.36 -20.63
CA ARG A 69 1.92 -29.15 -21.98
C ARG A 69 2.15 -30.38 -22.85
#